data_AF-A0A9E5MQR0-F1
#
_entry.id   AF-A0A9E5MQR0-F1
#
_cell.length_a   1.000
_cell.length_b   1.000
_cell.length_c   1.000
_cell.angle_alpha   90.00
_cell.angle_beta   90.00
_cell.angle_gamma   90.00
#
_symmetry.space_group_name_H-M   'P 1'
#
loop_
_entity.id
_entity.type
_entity.pdbx_description
1 polymer ?
#
loop_
_entity_poly.entity_id
_entity_poly.type
_entity_poly.pdbx_seq_one_letter_code
_entity_poly.pdbx_strand_id
1 'polypeptide(L)' 'KDLQRELGMAVILITHDLGVIAETCNNVTVMYAGRMAESGSVFDIFDRPEHPYTQGLLASIPRLEDPGKERLQ' A
#
# COMPACT_ATOMS: atom_id res chain seq x y z
N LYS A 1 0.30 -1.20 -16.80
CA LYS A 1 1.41 -0.22 -16.73
C LYS A 1 1.86 0.26 -18.11
N ASP A 2 1.59 -0.48 -19.19
CA ASP A 2 2.13 -0.18 -20.53
C ASP A 2 1.53 1.07 -21.17
N LEU A 3 0.21 1.26 -21.06
CA LEU A 3 -0.46 2.46 -21.59
C LEU A 3 0.01 3.77 -20.94
N GLN A 4 0.28 3.77 -19.64
CA GLN A 4 0.84 4.95 -18.95
C GLN A 4 2.21 5.32 -19.48
N ARG A 5 3.06 4.33 -19.76
CA ARG A 5 4.41 4.53 -20.30
C ARG A 5 4.36 5.00 -21.75
N GLU A 6 3.48 4.40 -22.56
CA GLU A 6 3.32 4.74 -23.97
C GLU A 6 2.82 6.18 -24.17
N LEU A 7 1.89 6.62 -23.34
CA LEU A 7 1.28 7.96 -23.43
C LEU A 7 1.95 9.02 -22.55
N GLY A 8 2.97 8.66 -21.76
CA GLY A 8 3.60 9.58 -20.80
C GLY A 8 2.63 10.13 -19.75
N MET A 9 1.63 9.34 -19.36
CA MET A 9 0.52 9.77 -18.52
C MET A 9 0.79 9.54 -17.04
N ALA A 10 0.57 10.56 -16.21
CA ALA A 10 0.54 10.43 -14.76
C ALA A 10 -0.83 9.92 -14.30
N VAL A 11 -0.83 9.00 -13.33
CA VAL A 11 -2.06 8.45 -12.73
C VAL A 11 -1.98 8.55 -11.21
N ILE A 12 -3.05 9.05 -10.61
CA ILE A 12 -3.24 9.06 -9.16
C ILE A 12 -4.32 8.03 -8.84
N LEU A 13 -3.98 7.05 -8.01
CA LEU A 13 -4.89 6.05 -7.48
C LEU A 13 -5.18 6.36 -6.01
N ILE A 14 -6.46 6.44 -5.66
CA ILE A 14 -6.93 6.61 -4.26
C ILE A 14 -7.68 5.35 -3.88
N THR A 15 -7.16 4.60 -2.92
CA THR A 15 -7.76 3.35 -2.43
C THR A 15 -7.36 3.08 -0.98
N HIS A 16 -8.14 2.24 -0.31
CA HIS A 16 -7.81 1.67 1.00
C HIS A 16 -7.13 0.29 0.88
N ASP A 17 -7.10 -0.27 -0.33
CA ASP A 17 -6.50 -1.58 -0.61
C ASP A 17 -4.99 -1.44 -0.86
N LEU A 18 -4.22 -1.87 0.13
CA LEU A 18 -2.76 -1.86 0.07
C LEU A 18 -2.19 -2.92 -0.91
N GLY A 19 -2.91 -4.01 -1.19
CA GLY A 19 -2.50 -5.00 -2.19
C GLY A 19 -2.51 -4.42 -3.60
N VAL A 20 -3.56 -3.68 -3.96
CA VAL A 20 -3.65 -2.98 -5.25
C VAL A 20 -2.55 -1.92 -5.38
N ILE A 21 -2.25 -1.20 -4.29
CA ILE A 21 -1.17 -0.21 -4.25
C ILE A 21 0.19 -0.87 -4.50
N ALA A 22 0.46 -2.01 -3.84
CA ALA A 22 1.72 -2.74 -3.99
C ALA A 22 1.97 -3.19 -5.44
N GLU A 23 0.91 -3.59 -6.16
CA GLU A 23 1.02 -4.01 -7.55
C GLU A 23 1.14 -2.83 -8.53
N THR A 24 0.39 -1.75 -8.29
CA THR A 24 0.11 -0.75 -9.32
C THR A 24 0.96 0.52 -9.21
N CYS A 25 1.23 0.98 -7.99
CA CYS A 25 1.84 2.29 -7.74
C CYS A 25 3.37 2.24 -7.72
N ASN A 26 4.00 3.41 -7.80
CA ASN A 26 5.44 3.59 -7.57
C ASN A 26 5.71 4.36 -6.28
N ASN A 27 4.90 5.38 -6.00
CA ASN A 27 4.94 6.20 -4.80
C ASN A 27 3.58 6.13 -4.10
N VAL A 28 3.60 6.27 -2.77
CA VAL A 28 2.42 6.21 -1.91
C VAL A 28 2.41 7.38 -0.97
N THR A 29 1.23 7.91 -0.70
CA THR A 29 0.99 8.87 0.38
C THR A 29 -0.13 8.33 1.26
N VAL A 30 0.18 8.13 2.53
CA VAL A 30 -0.79 7.71 3.55
C VAL A 30 -1.38 8.96 4.18
N MET A 31 -2.70 9.01 4.25
CA MET A 31 -3.43 10.11 4.88
C MET A 31 -4.13 9.63 6.14
N TYR A 32 -4.18 10.49 7.15
CA TYR A 32 -4.96 10.30 8.37
C TYR A 32 -5.57 11.62 8.81
N ALA A 33 -6.87 11.62 9.14
CA ALA A 33 -7.61 12.80 9.59
C ALA A 33 -7.43 14.04 8.68
N GLY A 34 -7.41 13.83 7.35
CA GLY A 34 -7.23 14.89 6.36
C GLY A 34 -5.81 15.45 6.26
N ARG A 35 -4.82 14.84 6.91
CA ARG A 35 -3.41 15.23 6.86
C ARG A 35 -2.58 14.11 6.23
N MET A 36 -1.50 14.49 5.55
CA MET A 36 -0.48 13.53 5.13
C MET A 36 0.22 12.99 6.39
N ALA A 37 0.12 11.68 6.60
CA ALA A 37 0.76 10.99 7.71
C ALA A 37 2.15 10.48 7.31
N GLU A 38 2.30 9.97 6.08
CA GLU A 38 3.56 9.44 5.57
C GLU A 38 3.56 9.47 4.03
N SER A 39 4.74 9.61 3.41
CA SER A 39 4.90 9.60 1.96
C SER A 39 6.26 9.03 1.58
N GLY A 40 6.31 8.20 0.55
CA GLY A 40 7.54 7.52 0.13
C GLY A 40 7.34 6.63 -1.08
N SER A 41 8.39 5.89 -1.45
CA SER A 41 8.23 4.83 -2.44
C SER A 41 7.33 3.72 -1.89
N VAL A 42 6.67 2.95 -2.77
CA VAL A 42 5.91 1.76 -2.35
C VAL A 42 6.80 0.82 -1.52
N PHE A 43 8.08 0.69 -1.87
CA PHE A 43 9.00 -0.17 -1.12
C PHE A 43 9.25 0.33 0.30
N ASP A 44 9.55 1.62 0.46
CA ASP A 44 9.85 2.18 1.79
C ASP A 44 8.63 2.11 2.70
N ILE A 45 7.44 2.45 2.18
CA ILE A 45 6.20 2.42 2.94
C ILE A 45 5.88 1.00 3.43
N PHE A 46 6.14 -0.04 2.63
CA PHE A 46 5.80 -1.42 3.01
C PHE A 46 6.91 -2.13 3.81
N ASP A 47 8.18 -1.84 3.55
CA ASP A 47 9.34 -2.49 4.21
C ASP A 47 9.75 -1.76 5.50
N ARG A 48 9.71 -0.43 5.49
CA ARG A 48 10.22 0.42 6.58
C ARG A 48 9.26 1.59 6.91
N PRO A 49 7.99 1.30 7.26
CA PRO A 49 7.05 2.35 7.66
C PRO A 49 7.54 3.07 8.92
N GLU A 50 7.66 4.40 8.85
CA GLU A 50 8.11 5.23 9.97
C GLU A 50 6.94 5.69 10.85
N HIS A 51 5.76 5.93 10.26
CA HIS A 51 4.63 6.47 11.01
C HIS A 51 3.84 5.34 11.72
N PRO A 52 3.53 5.47 13.03
CA PRO A 52 2.81 4.43 13.78
C PRO A 52 1.46 4.04 13.18
N TYR A 53 0.76 5.01 12.58
CA TYR A 53 -0.48 4.73 11.84
C TYR A 53 -0.25 3.83 10.61
N THR A 54 0.77 4.08 9.81
CA THR A 54 1.11 3.25 8.64
C THR A 54 1.52 1.84 9.07
N GLN A 55 2.30 1.71 10.14
CA GLN A 55 2.63 0.42 10.76
C GLN A 55 1.37 -0.36 11.15
N GLY A 56 0.42 0.30 11.83
CA GLY A 56 -0.86 -0.31 12.20
C GLY A 56 -1.71 -0.72 11.00
N LEU A 57 -1.72 0.10 9.95
CA LEU A 57 -2.43 -0.19 8.70
C LEU A 57 -1.85 -1.43 8.00
N LEU A 58 -0.52 -1.51 7.89
CA LEU A 58 0.16 -2.67 7.29
C LEU A 58 0.00 -3.94 8.14
N ALA A 59 0.04 -3.81 9.46
CA ALA A 59 -0.22 -4.93 10.37
C ALA A 59 -1.65 -5.48 10.28
N SER A 60 -2.58 -4.69 9.74
CA SER A 60 -3.97 -5.12 9.51
C SER A 60 -4.15 -5.91 8.22
N ILE A 61 -3.16 -5.95 7.32
CA ILE A 61 -3.22 -6.75 6.10
C ILE A 61 -2.98 -8.23 6.45
N PRO A 62 -3.85 -9.16 6.02
CA PRO A 62 -3.57 -10.58 6.16
C PRO A 62 -2.30 -10.94 5.36
N ARG A 63 -1.28 -11.44 6.06
CA ARG A 63 -0.06 -11.93 5.42
C ARG A 63 -0.38 -13.26 4.74
N LEU A 64 -0.08 -13.37 3.44
CA LEU A 64 -0.22 -14.60 2.67
C LEU A 64 0.72 -15.73 3.14
N GLU A 65 1.65 -15.43 4.05
CA GLU A 65 2.61 -16.37 4.64
C GLU A 65 2.15 -17.04 5.94
N ASP A 66 0.84 -17.07 6.24
CA ASP A 66 0.32 -17.85 7.37
C ASP A 66 -0.21 -19.22 6.86
N PRO A 67 0.62 -20.29 6.78
CA PRO A 67 0.17 -21.64 6.43
C PRO A 67 -0.69 -22.31 7.53
N GLY A 68 -1.47 -21.53 8.28
CA GLY A 68 -1.99 -21.94 9.59
C GLY A 68 -3.40 -21.49 9.94
N LYS A 69 -4.26 -21.12 8.97
CA LYS A 69 -5.70 -21.04 9.23
C LYS A 69 -6.47 -21.87 8.22
N GLU A 70 -6.26 -23.19 8.33
CA GLU A 70 -7.27 -24.15 7.96
C GLU A 70 -8.60 -23.73 8.57
N ARG A 71 -9.59 -23.65 7.69
CA ARG A 71 -11.01 -23.54 7.98
C ARG A 71 -11.37 -24.43 9.17
N LEU A 72 -11.76 -23.85 10.29
CA LEU A 72 -12.64 -24.53 11.23
C LEU A 72 -14.07 -24.32 10.76
N GLN A 73 -14.78 -25.45 10.71
CA GLN A 73 -16.14 -25.62 10.20
C GLN A 73 -17.17 -24.79 10.96
#